data_AF-A0A704CZ50-F1
#
_entry.id   AF-A0A704CZ50-F1
#
_cell.length_a   1.000
_cell.length_b   1.000
_cell.length_c   1.000
_cell.angle_alpha   90.00
_cell.angle_beta   90.00
_cell.angle_gamma   90.00
#
_symmetry.space_group_name_H-M   'P 1'
#
loop_
_entity.id
_entity.type
_entity.pdbx_description
1 polymer ?
#
loop_
_entity_poly.entity_id
_entity_poly.type
_entity_poly.pdbx_seq_one_letter_code
_entity_poly.pdbx_strand_id
1 'polypeptide(L)' 'LNQVIDRRLSSMRPVGVLTNLNHEGLLDSLGARVIDRLQMDGGMWVNFDWESYRKNVSHLRIVK' A
#
# COMPACT_ATOMS: atom_id res chain seq x y z
N LEU A 1 12.49 4.79 1.41
CA LEU A 1 11.07 4.86 1.03
C LEU A 1 10.57 6.31 1.00
N ASN A 2 10.71 7.06 2.10
CA ASN A 2 10.26 8.46 2.20
C ASN A 2 10.76 9.36 1.06
N GLN A 3 12.06 9.28 0.68
CA GLN A 3 12.60 10.07 -0.43
C GLN A 3 11.92 9.81 -1.79
N VAL A 4 11.47 8.57 -2.05
CA VAL A 4 10.79 8.23 -3.31
C VAL A 4 9.37 8.82 -3.30
N ILE A 5 8.67 8.67 -2.18
CA ILE A 5 7.31 9.20 -1.99
C ILE A 5 7.35 10.73 -2.10
N ASP A 6 8.27 11.39 -1.38
CA ASP A 6 8.44 12.84 -1.43
C ASP A 6 8.74 13.35 -2.84
N ARG A 7 9.64 12.69 -3.58
CA ARG A 7 9.94 13.10 -4.97
C ARG A 7 8.72 12.99 -5.87
N ARG A 8 7.92 11.92 -5.75
CA ARG A 8 6.72 11.75 -6.59
C ARG A 8 5.63 12.75 -6.24
N LEU A 9 5.36 12.93 -4.95
CA LEU A 9 4.37 13.90 -4.46
C LEU A 9 4.76 15.33 -4.84
N SER A 10 6.05 15.69 -4.73
CA SER A 10 6.55 17.01 -5.16
C SER A 10 6.38 17.26 -6.66
N SER A 11 6.33 16.19 -7.45
CA SER A 11 6.10 16.25 -8.90
C SER A 11 4.61 16.03 -9.27
N MET A 12 3.69 16.06 -8.30
CA MET A 12 2.26 15.80 -8.48
C MET A 12 1.97 14.48 -9.21
N ARG A 13 2.83 13.48 -9.02
CA ARG A 13 2.67 12.15 -9.63
C ARG A 13 1.89 11.26 -8.68
N PRO A 14 0.85 10.53 -9.16
CA PRO A 14 0.10 9.62 -8.31
C PRO A 14 1.01 8.57 -7.68
N VAL A 15 0.69 8.22 -6.43
CA VAL A 15 1.37 7.22 -5.59
C VAL A 15 0.32 6.32 -4.96
N GLY A 16 0.55 5.01 -4.97
CA GLY A 16 -0.24 4.03 -4.24
C GLY A 16 0.67 3.20 -3.33
N VAL A 17 0.17 2.81 -2.17
CA VAL A 17 0.88 1.97 -1.19
C VAL A 17 0.01 0.76 -0.88
N LEU A 18 0.57 -0.44 -1.05
CA LEU A 18 -0.02 -1.68 -0.59
C LEU A 18 0.79 -2.18 0.61
N THR A 19 0.13 -2.39 1.75
CA THR A 19 0.78 -2.77 2.99
C THR A 19 -0.06 -3.81 3.73
N ASN A 20 0.61 -4.67 4.50
CA ASN A 20 -0.03 -5.58 5.45
C ASN A 20 -0.14 -4.96 6.86
N LEU A 21 0.32 -3.72 7.03
CA LEU A 21 0.18 -2.97 8.28
C LEU A 21 -1.18 -2.28 8.35
N ASN A 22 -1.70 -2.16 9.56
CA ASN A 22 -2.84 -1.28 9.83
C ASN A 22 -2.40 0.20 9.78
N HIS A 23 -3.36 1.12 9.95
CA HIS A 23 -3.10 2.55 9.88
C HIS A 23 -2.02 3.01 10.88
N GLU A 24 -2.10 2.56 12.13
CA GLU A 24 -1.13 2.91 13.18
C GLU A 24 0.28 2.40 12.86
N GLY A 25 0.40 1.12 12.47
CA GLY A 25 1.71 0.56 12.11
C GLY A 25 2.32 1.23 10.87
N LEU A 26 1.49 1.67 9.92
CA LEU A 26 1.96 2.45 8.78
C LEU A 26 2.36 3.88 9.18
N LEU A 27 1.60 4.50 10.08
CA LEU A 27 1.89 5.83 10.63
C LEU A 27 3.25 5.84 11.35
N ASP A 28 3.52 4.84 12.17
CA ASP A 28 4.80 4.70 12.88
C ASP A 28 5.97 4.46 11.90
N SER A 29 5.71 3.74 10.80
CA SER A 29 6.75 3.40 9.82
C SER A 29 7.08 4.53 8.84
N LEU A 30 6.08 5.28 8.38
CA LEU A 30 6.23 6.34 7.35
C LEU A 30 6.22 7.76 7.94
N GLY A 31 5.64 7.94 9.12
CA GLY A 31 5.42 9.23 9.77
C GLY A 31 4.17 9.95 9.26
N ALA A 32 3.57 10.77 10.13
CA ALA A 32 2.32 11.49 9.89
C ALA A 32 2.33 12.33 8.61
N ARG A 33 3.46 12.98 8.29
CA ARG A 33 3.57 13.85 7.11
C ARG A 33 3.46 13.10 5.79
N VAL A 34 3.94 11.86 5.73
CA VAL A 34 3.85 11.04 4.52
C VAL A 34 2.42 10.54 4.34
N ILE A 35 1.77 10.12 5.43
CA ILE A 35 0.37 9.70 5.43
C ILE A 35 -0.56 10.83 4.99
N ASP A 36 -0.40 12.03 5.57
CA ASP A 36 -1.18 13.21 5.23
C ASP A 36 -1.13 13.49 3.72
N ARG A 37 0.08 13.52 3.14
CA ARG A 37 0.26 13.74 1.71
C ARG A 37 -0.30 12.63 0.81
N LEU A 38 -0.35 11.38 1.29
CA LEU A 38 -0.96 10.28 0.54
C LEU A 38 -2.49 10.39 0.50
N GLN A 39 -3.10 11.09 1.46
CA GLN A 39 -4.54 11.32 1.55
C GLN A 39 -4.98 12.65 0.90
N MET A 40 -4.05 13.58 0.70
CA MET A 40 -4.31 14.82 -0.04
C MET A 40 -4.86 14.55 -1.45
N ASP A 41 -5.69 15.47 -1.94
CA ASP A 41 -6.25 15.46 -3.31
C ASP A 41 -7.01 14.16 -3.69
N GLY A 42 -7.73 13.58 -2.73
CA GLY A 42 -8.60 12.43 -2.98
C GLY A 42 -7.92 11.07 -2.80
N GLY A 43 -6.81 11.01 -2.06
CA GLY A 43 -6.20 9.76 -1.64
C GLY A 43 -7.15 8.93 -0.76
N MET A 44 -7.33 7.65 -1.10
CA MET A 44 -8.26 6.76 -0.43
C MET A 44 -7.52 5.68 0.36
N TRP A 45 -7.96 5.46 1.60
CA TRP A 45 -7.56 4.30 2.40
C TRP A 45 -8.56 3.17 2.22
N VAL A 46 -8.09 2.00 1.79
CA VAL A 46 -8.94 0.82 1.59
C VAL A 46 -8.39 -0.35 2.39
N ASN A 47 -9.21 -0.92 3.27
CA ASN A 47 -8.87 -2.11 4.02
C ASN A 47 -9.22 -3.36 3.20
N PHE A 48 -8.30 -4.31 3.12
CA PHE A 48 -8.54 -5.64 2.58
C PHE A 48 -8.66 -6.61 3.76
N ASP A 49 -9.88 -6.91 4.16
CA ASP A 49 -10.23 -7.75 5.32
C ASP A 49 -10.56 -9.20 4.95
N TRP A 50 -10.32 -9.59 3.70
CA TRP A 50 -10.55 -10.95 3.20
C TRP A 50 -9.44 -11.93 3.60
N GLU A 51 -9.82 -13.21 3.73
CA GLU A 51 -8.85 -14.29 3.84
C GLU A 51 -7.98 -14.41 2.57
N SER A 52 -6.77 -14.97 2.74
CA SER A 52 -5.87 -15.26 1.62
C SER A 52 -6.54 -16.12 0.54
N TYR A 53 -6.64 -15.58 -0.68
CA TYR A 53 -7.22 -16.27 -1.83
C TYR A 53 -6.42 -17.48 -2.34
N ARG A 54 -5.19 -17.70 -1.87
CA ARG A 54 -4.29 -18.78 -2.35
C ARG A 54 -4.92 -20.17 -2.30
N LYS A 55 -5.84 -20.45 -1.37
CA LYS A 55 -6.55 -21.75 -1.26
C LYS A 55 -7.34 -22.09 -2.53
N ASN A 56 -7.77 -21.08 -3.30
CA ASN A 56 -8.55 -21.23 -4.53
C ASN A 56 -7.68 -21.36 -5.78
N VAL A 57 -6.35 -21.28 -5.64
CA VAL A 57 -5.41 -21.40 -6.76
C VAL A 57 -4.93 -22.85 -6.82
N SER A 58 -5.50 -23.64 -7.73
CA SER A 58 -4.89 -24.92 -8.11
C SER A 58 -3.67 -24.62 -8.97
N HIS A 59 -2.46 -24.66 -8.39
CA HIS A 59 -1.25 -24.70 -9.20
C HIS A 59 -1.40 -25.87 -10.19
N LEU A 60 -1.30 -25.58 -11.49
CA LEU A 60 -1.13 -26.61 -12.51
C LEU A 60 0.11 -27.41 -12.08
N ARG A 61 -0.10 -28.62 -11.54
CA ARG A 61 1.00 -29.54 -11.32
C ARG A 61 1.65 -29.73 -12.68
N ILE A 62 2.90 -29.29 -12.81
CA ILE A 62 3.74 -29.75 -13.92
C ILE A 62 3.87 -31.25 -13.68
N VAL A 63 3.13 -32.03 -14.47
CA VAL A 63 3.28 -33.49 -14.51
C VAL A 63 4.66 -33.71 -15.10
N LYS A 64 5.57 -34.26 -14.28
CA LYS A 64 6.88 -34.72 -14.73
C LYS A 64 6.73 -36.05 -15.48
#